data_AF-D8M880-F1
#
_entry.id   AF-D8M880-F1
#
_cell.length_a   1.000
_cell.length_b   1.000
_cell.length_c   1.000
_cell.angle_alpha   90.00
_cell.angle_beta   90.00
_cell.angle_gamma   90.00
#
_symmetry.space_group_name_H-M   'P 1'
#
loop_
_entity.id
_entity.type
_entity.pdbx_description
1 polymer ?
#
loop_
_entity_poly.entity_id
_entity_poly.type
_entity_poly.pdbx_seq_one_letter_code
_entity_poly.pdbx_strand_id
1 'polypeptide(L)'
;MSAVEIDEEIAVARCLDPELNMSKLTEKKWYKLASVCLHRGDKADFGHYVAAYREEGVKEWVLCNDSKVVLAADAPISECYLAFYEKKL
;
A
#
# COMPACT_ATOMS: atom_id res chain seq x y z
N MET A 1 -17.36 -11.29 3.18
CA MET A 1 -16.15 -10.65 3.71
C MET A 1 -16.15 -9.23 3.20
N SER A 2 -15.88 -8.24 4.05
CA SER A 2 -15.64 -6.86 3.61
C SER A 2 -14.24 -6.75 3.00
N ALA A 3 -14.06 -5.85 2.05
CA ALA A 3 -12.72 -5.54 1.54
C ALA A 3 -11.83 -5.01 2.67
N VAL A 4 -10.53 -5.30 2.59
CA VAL A 4 -9.54 -4.66 3.45
C VAL A 4 -9.36 -3.24 2.94
N GLU A 5 -9.61 -2.25 3.79
CA GLU A 5 -9.30 -0.86 3.50
C GLU A 5 -7.80 -0.65 3.66
N ILE A 6 -7.19 -0.04 2.64
CA ILE A 6 -5.78 0.33 2.62
C ILE A 6 -5.75 1.86 2.73
N ASP A 7 -5.02 2.39 3.71
CA ASP A 7 -4.91 3.83 3.92
C ASP A 7 -3.69 4.40 3.17
N GLU A 8 -3.76 5.64 2.69
CA GLU A 8 -2.58 6.31 2.13
C GLU A 8 -1.49 6.55 3.19
N GLU A 9 -1.86 6.59 4.47
CA GLU A 9 -0.95 6.80 5.58
C GLU A 9 -1.33 5.89 6.74
N ILE A 10 -0.33 5.18 7.28
CA ILE A 10 -0.52 4.28 8.42
C ILE A 10 0.46 4.64 9.55
N ALA A 11 -0.03 4.54 10.77
CA ALA A 11 0.81 4.56 11.96
C ALA A 11 1.05 3.12 12.41
N VAL A 12 2.27 2.63 12.20
CA VAL A 12 2.67 1.31 12.70
C VAL A 12 3.29 1.49 14.07
N ALA A 13 2.58 1.05 15.10
CA ALA A 13 3.19 0.76 16.39
C ALA A 13 3.95 -0.57 16.25
N ARG A 14 5.09 -0.71 16.92
CA ARG A 14 5.76 -2.02 16.98
C ARG A 14 4.75 -3.03 17.53
N CYS A 15 4.51 -4.11 16.78
CA CYS A 15 3.86 -5.28 17.35
C CYS A 15 4.65 -5.64 18.60
N LEU A 16 3.96 -5.65 19.74
CA LEU A 16 4.53 -5.89 21.05
C LEU A 16 5.36 -7.16 21.01
N ASP A 17 6.69 -7.03 21.02
CA ASP A 17 7.51 -8.07 21.62
C ASP A 17 7.10 -8.07 23.11
N PRO A 18 6.54 -9.18 23.63
CA PRO A 18 6.08 -9.25 25.02
C PRO A 18 7.18 -8.92 26.03
N GLU A 19 8.45 -9.00 25.62
CA GLU A 19 9.62 -8.72 26.45
C GLU A 19 10.14 -7.27 26.32
N LEU A 20 9.59 -6.46 25.40
CA LEU A 20 9.98 -5.06 25.26
C LEU A 20 9.29 -4.16 26.31
N ASN A 21 10.11 -3.42 27.04
CA ASN A 21 9.72 -2.43 28.05
C ASN A 21 8.62 -1.46 27.56
N MET A 22 7.50 -1.36 28.31
CA MET A 22 6.33 -0.51 28.04
C MET A 22 6.64 0.96 27.74
N SER A 23 7.78 1.47 28.21
CA SER A 23 8.24 2.84 27.94
C SER A 23 8.73 3.08 26.50
N LYS A 24 9.08 2.02 25.75
CA LYS A 24 9.45 2.08 24.32
C LYS A 24 8.30 1.75 23.35
N LEU A 25 7.11 1.50 23.89
CA LEU A 25 5.94 1.00 23.15
C LEU A 25 5.04 2.09 22.58
N THR A 26 5.42 3.35 22.70
CA THR A 26 4.62 4.51 22.29
C THR A 26 5.14 5.24 21.05
N GLU A 27 6.32 4.89 20.54
CA GLU A 27 6.84 5.49 19.30
C GLU A 27 6.13 4.91 18.08
N LYS A 28 5.06 5.59 17.66
CA LYS A 28 4.41 5.36 16.37
C LYS A 28 5.35 5.80 15.26
N LYS A 29 5.64 4.89 14.33
CA LYS A 29 6.31 5.24 13.08
C LYS A 29 5.26 5.43 12.01
N TRP A 30 5.30 6.58 11.35
CA TRP A 30 4.40 6.91 10.26
C TRP A 30 4.98 6.41 8.95
N TYR A 31 4.11 5.82 8.14
CA TYR A 31 4.44 5.37 6.80
C TYR A 31 3.43 5.94 5.81
N LYS A 32 3.88 6.11 4.58
CA LYS A 32 3.08 6.58 3.46
C LYS A 32 3.04 5.50 2.39
N LEU A 33 1.88 5.28 1.79
CA LEU A 33 1.71 4.35 0.68
C LEU A 33 2.51 4.86 -0.52
N ALA A 34 3.43 4.03 -1.00
CA ALA A 34 4.33 4.34 -2.11
C ALA A 34 3.90 3.61 -3.40
N SER A 35 3.51 2.34 -3.27
CA SER A 35 3.02 1.55 -4.40
C SER A 35 2.03 0.47 -3.96
N VAL A 36 1.24 -0.02 -4.91
CA VAL A 36 0.30 -1.13 -4.75
C VAL A 36 0.42 -2.10 -5.94
N CYS A 37 0.18 -3.38 -5.70
CA CYS A 37 -0.11 -4.36 -6.73
C CYS A 37 -1.53 -4.85 -6.57
N LEU A 38 -2.28 -4.84 -7.67
CA LEU A 38 -3.67 -5.25 -7.73
C LEU A 38 -3.79 -6.59 -8.42
N HIS A 39 -4.65 -7.45 -7.90
CA HIS A 39 -5.07 -8.66 -8.58
C HIS A 39 -6.44 -8.43 -9.21
N ARG A 40 -6.52 -8.41 -10.54
CA ARG A 40 -7.75 -8.31 -11.32
C ARG A 40 -8.19 -9.72 -11.71
N GLY A 41 -9.02 -10.32 -10.87
CA GLY A 41 -9.54 -11.67 -11.05
C GLY A 41 -10.24 -12.14 -9.78
N ASP A 42 -11.22 -13.02 -9.92
CA ASP A 42 -12.00 -13.57 -8.82
C ASP A 42 -11.45 -14.91 -8.29
N LYS A 43 -10.46 -15.48 -8.98
CA LYS A 43 -9.84 -16.76 -8.63
C LYS A 43 -8.40 -16.59 -8.17
N ALA A 44 -7.99 -17.42 -7.22
CA ALA A 44 -6.61 -17.43 -6.74
C ALA A 44 -5.62 -18.00 -7.76
N ASP A 45 -6.08 -18.82 -8.70
CA ASP A 45 -5.27 -19.49 -9.73
C ASP A 45 -5.34 -18.82 -11.11
N PHE A 46 -6.13 -17.76 -11.26
CA PHE A 46 -6.31 -17.07 -12.53
C PHE A 46 -6.73 -15.60 -12.33
N GLY A 47 -5.99 -14.70 -12.99
CA GLY A 47 -6.29 -13.28 -13.04
C GLY A 47 -5.16 -12.51 -13.70
N HIS A 48 -5.15 -11.19 -13.51
CA HIS A 48 -4.16 -10.28 -14.09
C HIS A 48 -3.62 -9.32 -13.04
N TYR A 49 -2.30 -9.12 -13.01
CA TYR A 49 -1.68 -8.19 -12.07
C TYR A 49 -1.38 -6.85 -12.72
N VAL A 50 -1.67 -5.78 -11.99
CA VAL A 50 -1.34 -4.41 -12.38
C VAL A 50 -0.66 -3.73 -11.20
N ALA A 51 0.36 -2.92 -11.45
CA ALA A 51 1.03 -2.15 -10.41
C ALA A 51 0.62 -0.67 -10.51
N ALA A 52 0.51 0.01 -9.38
CA ALA A 52 0.44 1.47 -9.34
C ALA A 52 1.47 2.00 -8.35
N TYR A 53 2.10 3.11 -8.68
CA TYR A 53 3.04 3.78 -7.79
C TYR A 53 2.84 5.28 -7.83
N ARG A 54 3.36 5.95 -6.80
CA ARG A 54 3.30 7.39 -6.67
C ARG A 54 4.65 7.97 -7.07
N GLU A 55 4.68 8.71 -8.17
CA GLU A 55 5.89 9.40 -8.63
C GLU A 55 6.17 10.63 -7.76
N GLU A 56 7.44 10.85 -7.40
CA GLU A 56 7.82 11.98 -6.58
C GLU A 56 7.55 13.30 -7.32
N GLY A 57 6.91 14.26 -6.65
CA GLY A 57 6.57 15.57 -7.25
C GLY A 57 5.34 15.55 -8.17
N VAL A 58 4.73 14.39 -8.42
CA VAL A 58 3.47 14.26 -9.17
C VAL A 58 2.32 13.99 -8.20
N LYS A 59 1.17 14.64 -8.42
CA LYS A 59 -0.03 14.42 -7.57
C LYS A 59 -0.75 13.11 -7.91
N GLU A 60 -0.65 12.69 -9.17
CA GLU A 60 -1.32 11.54 -9.74
C GLU A 60 -0.51 10.25 -9.51
N TRP A 61 -1.21 9.12 -9.55
CA TRP A 61 -0.60 7.79 -9.55
C TRP A 61 -0.23 7.38 -10.97
N VAL A 62 0.80 6.57 -11.10
CA VAL A 62 1.18 5.94 -12.37
C VAL A 62 0.76 4.49 -12.32
N LEU A 63 -0.10 4.07 -13.26
CA LEU A 63 -0.58 2.70 -13.41
C LEU A 63 0.20 1.98 -14.51
N CYS A 64 0.82 0.86 -14.15
CA CYS A 64 1.61 0.01 -15.03
C CYS A 64 0.86 -1.30 -15.29
N ASN A 65 0.37 -1.46 -16.52
CA ASN A 65 -0.30 -2.64 -17.03
C ASN A 65 0.51 -3.24 -18.19
N ASP A 66 1.42 -4.15 -17.86
CA ASP A 66 2.40 -4.73 -18.78
C ASP A 66 3.19 -3.63 -19.53
N SER A 67 2.97 -3.49 -20.84
CA SER A 67 3.60 -2.48 -21.69
C SER A 67 2.88 -1.13 -21.69
N LYS A 68 1.71 -1.02 -21.04
CA LYS A 68 0.90 0.19 -20.99
C LYS A 68 1.11 0.92 -19.67
N VAL A 69 1.50 2.19 -19.75
CA VAL A 69 1.70 3.07 -18.60
C VAL A 69 0.79 4.28 -18.75
N VAL A 70 -0.03 4.55 -17.74
CA VAL A 70 -1.00 5.67 -17.75
C VAL A 70 -1.03 6.39 -16.41
N LEU A 71 -1.41 7.66 -16.43
CA LEU A 71 -1.70 8.42 -15.22
C LEU A 71 -3.11 8.07 -14.71
N ALA A 72 -3.24 7.99 -13.40
CA ALA A 72 -4.49 7.76 -12.67
C ALA A 72 -4.63 8.84 -11.60
N ALA A 73 -5.77 9.55 -11.61
CA ALA A 73 -6.03 10.61 -10.64
C ALA A 73 -6.14 10.07 -9.21
N ASP A 74 -6.74 8.88 -9.06
CA ASP A 74 -6.96 8.24 -7.78
C ASP A 74 -6.10 6.97 -7.63
N ALA A 75 -5.66 6.75 -6.39
CA ALA A 75 -4.97 5.53 -6.00
C ALA A 75 -5.95 4.34 -6.12
N PRO A 76 -5.60 3.26 -6.83
CA PRO A 76 -6.51 2.13 -7.01
C PRO A 76 -6.44 1.17 -5.80
N ILE A 77 -6.82 1.71 -4.64
CA ILE A 77 -6.63 1.11 -3.31
C ILE A 77 -7.62 -0.03 -3.02
N SER A 78 -8.83 0.04 -3.59
CA SER A 78 -9.95 -0.85 -3.27
C SER A 78 -9.76 -2.31 -3.67
N GLU A 79 -8.79 -2.61 -4.54
CA GLU A 79 -8.48 -3.97 -5.03
C GLU A 79 -7.00 -4.33 -4.82
N CYS A 80 -6.37 -3.68 -3.85
CA CYS A 80 -4.97 -3.89 -3.52
C CYS A 80 -4.76 -5.29 -2.93
N TYR A 81 -3.86 -6.07 -3.56
CA TYR A 81 -3.40 -7.35 -3.03
C TYR A 81 -2.10 -7.20 -2.23
N LEU A 82 -1.18 -6.36 -2.70
CA LEU A 82 0.06 -6.00 -2.01
C LEU A 82 0.18 -4.49 -1.89
N ALA A 83 0.40 -3.98 -0.68
CA ALA A 83 0.63 -2.57 -0.41
C ALA A 83 2.06 -2.36 0.10
N PHE A 84 2.77 -1.41 -0.48
CA PHE A 84 4.14 -1.06 -0.13
C PHE A 84 4.17 0.33 0.49
N TYR A 85 4.68 0.39 1.71
CA TYR A 85 4.71 1.59 2.52
C TYR A 85 6.15 2.02 2.79
N GLU A 86 6.40 3.31 2.59
CA GLU A 86 7.69 3.92 2.91
C GLU A 86 7.61 4.68 4.22
N LYS A 87 8.65 4.54 5.04
CA LYS A 87 8.74 5.23 6.32
C LYS A 87 8.89 6.73 6.06
N LYS A 88 8.01 7.55 6.65
CA LYS A 88 8.19 9.00 6.66
C LYS A 88 9.42 9.35 7.51
N LEU A 89 10.27 10.23 6.97
CA LEU A 89 11.42 10.81 7.69
C LEU A 89 10.95 11.76 8.79
#